data_AF-F0Y9J4-F1
#
_entry.id   AF-F0Y9J4-F1
#
_cell.length_a   1.000
_cell.length_b   1.000
_cell.length_c   1.000
_cell.angle_alpha   90.00
_cell.angle_beta   90.00
_cell.angle_gamma   90.00
#
_symmetry.space_group_name_H-M   'P 1'
#
loop_
_entity.id
_entity.type
_entity.pdbx_description
1 polymer ?
#
loop_
_entity_poly.entity_id
_entity_poly.type
_entity_poly.pdbx_seq_one_letter_code
_entity_poly.pdbx_strand_id
1 'polypeptide(L)'
;DGRGLTALHEAAGNGHEPCVALLLRHGASPNRGNATARLTPLHGAALGGHHACVAALASAGGDANKLDRYGLTPLTRAAGRG
;
A
#
# COMPACT_ATOMS: atom_id res chain seq x y z
N ASP A 1 -8.88 3.26 15.01
CA ASP A 1 -9.25 1.98 14.36
C ASP A 1 -8.28 0.89 14.83
N GLY A 2 -8.79 -0.23 15.35
CA GLY A 2 -7.98 -1.36 15.83
C GLY A 2 -7.24 -2.12 14.72
N ARG A 3 -7.44 -1.74 13.45
CA ARG A 3 -6.78 -2.38 12.29
C ARG A 3 -5.36 -1.90 12.02
N GLY A 4 -4.92 -0.81 12.65
CA GLY A 4 -3.58 -0.24 12.43
C GLY A 4 -3.37 0.32 11.02
N LEU A 5 -4.45 0.68 10.33
CA LEU A 5 -4.39 1.37 9.03
C LEU A 5 -3.92 2.81 9.25
N THR A 6 -3.01 3.26 8.40
CA THR A 6 -2.58 4.66 8.36
C THR A 6 -3.34 5.41 7.26
N ALA A 7 -3.32 6.75 7.30
CA ALA A 7 -3.87 7.56 6.22
C ALA A 7 -3.32 7.16 4.83
N LEU A 8 -2.06 6.69 4.78
CA LEU A 8 -1.43 6.22 3.54
C LEU A 8 -2.05 4.91 3.02
N HIS A 9 -2.51 4.02 3.92
CA HIS A 9 -3.21 2.80 3.50
C HIS A 9 -4.56 3.14 2.86
N GLU A 10 -5.33 4.02 3.50
CA GLU A 10 -6.64 4.44 3.00
C GLU A 10 -6.50 5.19 1.67
N ALA A 11 -5.57 6.13 1.57
CA ALA A 11 -5.33 6.87 0.33
C ALA A 11 -4.91 5.92 -0.82
N ALA A 12 -4.01 4.97 -0.55
CA ALA A 12 -3.53 4.03 -1.55
C ALA A 12 -4.60 3.01 -1.97
N GLY A 13 -5.38 2.47 -1.02
CA GLY A 13 -6.44 1.50 -1.27
C GLY A 13 -7.67 2.07 -1.97
N ASN A 14 -7.90 3.39 -1.86
CA ASN A 14 -8.96 4.11 -2.58
C ASN A 14 -8.46 4.79 -3.88
N GLY A 15 -7.17 4.69 -4.21
CA GLY A 15 -6.62 5.26 -5.44
C GLY A 15 -6.39 6.77 -5.43
N HIS A 16 -6.37 7.41 -4.25
CA HIS A 16 -6.18 8.84 -4.10
C HIS A 16 -4.70 9.24 -4.21
N GLU A 17 -4.16 9.20 -5.43
CA GLU A 17 -2.74 9.49 -5.72
C GLU A 17 -2.26 10.84 -5.16
N PRO A 18 -3.00 11.96 -5.28
CA PRO A 18 -2.54 13.24 -4.72
C PRO A 18 -2.36 13.20 -3.20
N CYS A 19 -3.22 12.47 -2.50
CA CYS A 19 -3.11 12.26 -1.06
C CYS A 19 -1.93 11.35 -0.71
N VAL A 20 -1.70 10.29 -1.49
CA VAL A 20 -0.53 9.41 -1.35
C VAL A 20 0.76 10.21 -1.48
N ALA A 21 0.90 11.02 -2.55
CA ALA A 21 2.06 11.85 -2.79
C ALA A 21 2.30 12.86 -1.65
N LEU A 22 1.24 13.52 -1.18
CA LEU A 22 1.33 14.47 -0.07
C LEU A 22 1.79 13.78 1.22
N LEU A 23 1.18 12.65 1.58
CA LEU A 23 1.53 11.91 2.79
C LEU A 23 3.00 11.42 2.76
N LEU A 24 3.47 10.94 1.61
CA LEU A 24 4.86 10.52 1.43
C LEU A 24 5.83 11.70 1.60
N ARG A 25 5.50 12.89 1.06
CA ARG A 25 6.29 14.12 1.26
C ARG A 25 6.37 14.56 2.72
N HIS A 26 5.34 14.26 3.51
CA HIS A 26 5.32 14.52 4.95
C HIS A 26 5.94 13.40 5.79
N GLY A 27 6.65 12.44 5.18
CA GLY A 27 7.40 11.41 5.89
C GLY A 27 6.58 10.17 6.26
N ALA A 28 5.40 9.97 5.66
CA ALA A 28 4.67 8.72 5.84
C ALA A 28 5.48 7.53 5.32
N SER A 29 5.54 6.45 6.11
CA SER A 29 6.33 5.26 5.75
C SER A 29 5.58 4.38 4.72
N PRO A 30 6.10 4.20 3.49
CA PRO A 30 5.44 3.40 2.45
C PRO A 30 5.44 1.89 2.75
N ASN A 31 6.31 1.44 3.65
CA ASN A 31 6.50 0.02 4.00
C ASN A 31 5.84 -0.38 5.31
N ARG A 32 5.12 0.53 5.95
CA ARG A 32 4.44 0.23 7.23
C ARG A 32 3.28 -0.70 6.96
N GLY A 33 3.35 -1.91 7.49
CA GLY A 33 2.23 -2.85 7.46
C GLY A 33 1.16 -2.48 8.49
N ASN A 34 -0.10 -2.76 8.15
CA ASN A 34 -1.21 -2.68 9.11
C ASN A 34 -1.10 -3.75 10.21
N ALA A 35 -1.84 -3.58 11.30
CA ALA A 35 -1.74 -4.46 12.47
C ALA A 35 -2.37 -5.85 12.25
N THR A 36 -3.37 -5.95 11.38
CA THR A 36 -4.19 -7.17 11.22
C THR A 36 -3.65 -8.14 10.19
N ALA A 37 -3.09 -7.62 9.09
CA ALA A 37 -2.72 -8.40 7.93
C ALA A 37 -1.28 -8.17 7.47
N ARG A 38 -0.52 -7.29 8.13
CA ARG A 38 0.78 -6.79 7.66
C ARG A 38 0.72 -6.25 6.21
N LEU A 39 -0.46 -5.82 5.76
CA LEU A 39 -0.63 -5.24 4.44
C LEU A 39 -0.01 -3.86 4.45
N THR A 40 0.86 -3.58 3.49
CA THR A 40 1.41 -2.24 3.25
C THR A 40 0.43 -1.42 2.39
N PRO A 41 0.58 -0.09 2.31
CA PRO A 41 -0.14 0.73 1.34
C PRO A 41 -0.03 0.22 -0.10
N LEU A 42 1.12 -0.36 -0.46
CA LEU A 42 1.36 -0.91 -1.79
C LEU A 42 0.52 -2.16 -2.08
N HIS A 43 0.22 -2.98 -1.05
CA HIS A 43 -0.77 -4.05 -1.19
C HIS A 43 -2.15 -3.48 -1.51
N GLY A 44 -2.58 -2.43 -0.80
CA GLY A 44 -3.88 -1.78 -1.03
C GLY A 44 -4.00 -1.22 -2.44
N ALA A 45 -3.00 -0.47 -2.90
CA ALA A 45 -2.99 0.09 -4.26
C ALA A 45 -2.97 -1.00 -5.34
N ALA A 46 -2.19 -2.07 -5.15
CA ALA A 46 -2.15 -3.18 -6.09
C ALA A 46 -3.48 -3.95 -6.15
N LEU A 47 -4.09 -4.23 -4.99
CA LEU A 47 -5.42 -4.86 -4.87
C LEU A 47 -6.52 -4.06 -5.58
N GLY A 48 -6.46 -2.74 -5.51
CA GLY A 48 -7.41 -1.84 -6.18
C GLY A 48 -7.08 -1.55 -7.65
N GLY A 49 -5.98 -2.08 -8.19
CA GLY A 49 -5.53 -1.78 -9.56
C GLY A 49 -5.10 -0.31 -9.76
N HIS A 50 -4.77 0.40 -8.69
CA HIS A 50 -4.46 1.82 -8.71
C HIS A 50 -3.00 2.07 -9.13
N HIS A 51 -2.71 1.91 -10.42
CA HIS A 51 -1.36 1.98 -10.98
C HIS A 51 -0.60 3.27 -10.61
N ALA A 52 -1.30 4.42 -10.58
CA ALA A 52 -0.69 5.70 -10.20
C ALA A 52 -0.23 5.71 -8.73
N CYS A 53 -1.04 5.15 -7.82
CA CYS A 53 -0.65 4.99 -6.42
C CYS A 53 0.50 3.99 -6.24
N VAL A 54 0.50 2.89 -7.00
CA VAL A 54 1.61 1.91 -6.99
C VAL A 54 2.91 2.58 -7.41
N ALA A 55 2.89 3.36 -8.51
CA ALA A 55 4.06 4.07 -8.99
C ALA A 55 4.58 5.10 -7.97
N ALA A 56 3.67 5.87 -7.35
CA ALA A 56 4.03 6.85 -6.32
C ALA A 56 4.67 6.19 -5.08
N LEU A 57 4.07 5.10 -4.59
CA LEU A 57 4.60 4.35 -3.44
C LEU A 57 5.94 3.69 -3.75
N ALA A 58 6.09 3.08 -4.94
CA ALA A 58 7.35 2.48 -5.38
C ALA A 58 8.47 3.53 -5.50
N SER A 59 8.15 4.69 -6.07
CA SER A 59 9.10 5.82 -6.21
C SER A 59 9.55 6.38 -4.87
N ALA A 60 8.71 6.28 -3.84
CA ALA A 60 9.05 6.68 -2.47
C ALA A 60 9.77 5.58 -1.65
N GLY A 61 10.21 4.49 -2.27
CA GLY A 61 10.91 3.38 -1.61
C GLY A 61 9.98 2.29 -1.05
N GLY A 62 8.76 2.19 -1.59
CA GLY A 62 7.84 1.08 -1.32
C GLY A 62 8.40 -0.26 -1.81
N ASP A 63 8.47 -1.23 -0.92
CA ASP A 63 8.96 -2.58 -1.18
C ASP A 63 7.85 -3.42 -1.82
N ALA A 64 7.94 -3.60 -3.13
CA ALA A 64 7.02 -4.43 -3.92
C ALA A 64 7.14 -5.93 -3.63
N ASN A 65 8.17 -6.36 -2.89
CA ASN A 65 8.37 -7.74 -2.45
C ASN A 65 7.99 -7.95 -0.98
N LYS A 66 7.48 -6.92 -0.30
CA LYS A 66 7.10 -7.04 1.11
C LYS A 66 5.99 -8.07 1.26
N LEU A 67 6.20 -9.06 2.13
CA LEU A 67 5.22 -10.09 2.36
C LEU A 67 4.20 -9.67 3.41
N ASP A 68 2.92 -9.91 3.12
CA ASP A 68 1.86 -9.82 4.12
C ASP A 68 1.82 -11.03 5.05
N ARG A 69 0.84 -11.10 5.96
CA ARG A 69 0.73 -12.19 6.94
C ARG A 69 0.54 -13.59 6.34
N TYR A 70 0.19 -13.69 5.07
CA TYR A 70 -0.01 -14.95 4.36
C TYR A 70 1.16 -15.28 3.43
N GLY A 71 2.25 -14.50 3.49
CA GLY A 71 3.41 -14.71 2.63
C GLY A 71 3.17 -14.28 1.18
N LEU A 72 2.18 -13.40 0.92
CA LEU A 72 1.93 -12.89 -0.42
C LEU A 72 2.55 -11.51 -0.59
N THR A 73 3.11 -11.27 -1.77
CA THR A 73 3.53 -9.93 -2.20
C THR A 73 2.31 -9.10 -2.62
N PRO A 74 2.42 -7.76 -2.70
CA PRO A 74 1.40 -6.89 -3.26
C PRO A 74 0.91 -7.36 -4.63
N LEU A 75 1.84 -7.75 -5.50
CA LEU A 75 1.53 -8.16 -6.87
C LEU A 75 0.82 -9.51 -6.90
N THR A 76 1.30 -10.50 -6.13
CA THR A 76 0.65 -11.82 -6.04
C THR A 76 -0.76 -11.70 -5.45
N ARG A 77 -0.95 -10.83 -4.46
CA ARG A 77 -2.25 -10.55 -3.85
C ARG A 77 -3.22 -9.91 -4.84
N ALA A 78 -2.75 -9.01 -5.70
CA ALA A 78 -3.54 -8.41 -6.77
C ALA A 78 -3.90 -9.43 -7.86
N ALA A 79 -2.92 -10.25 -8.28
CA ALA A 79 -3.11 -11.29 -9.29
C ALA A 79 -4.12 -12.37 -8.86
N GLY A 80 -4.20 -12.70 -7.56
CA GLY A 80 -5.17 -13.66 -7.03
C GLY A 80 -6.62 -13.19 -6.98
N ARG A 81 -6.92 -11.94 -7.38
CA ARG A 81 -8.29 -11.41 -7.52
C ARG A 81 -8.75 -11.28 -8.98
N GLY A 82 -7.90 -11.64 -9.95
CA GLY A 82 -8.21 -11.66 -11.38
C GLY A 82 -8.95 -12.90 -11.81
#